data_AF-A0A382KFH0-F1
#
_entry.id   AF-A0A382KFH0-F1
#
_cell.length_a   1.000
_cell.length_b   1.000
_cell.length_c   1.000
_cell.angle_alpha   90.00
_cell.angle_beta   90.00
_cell.angle_gamma   90.00
#
_symmetry.space_group_name_H-M   'P 1'
#
loop_
_entity.id
_entity.type
_entity.pdbx_description
1 polymer ?
#
loop_
_entity_poly.entity_id
_entity_poly.type
_entity_poly.pdbx_seq_one_letter_code
_entity_poly.pdbx_strand_id
1 'polypeptide(L)' 'VKEKIVSIERVSKISNQQKQKGKTVVLCHGVFDLLHIGHIKHFQEAKALGDL' A
#
# COMPACT_ATOMS: atom_id res chain seq x y z
N VAL A 1 11.66 -5.67 -14.57
CA VAL A 1 11.51 -5.34 -13.13
C VAL A 1 10.34 -4.37 -13.00
N LYS A 2 9.36 -4.62 -12.11
CA LYS A 2 8.28 -3.64 -11.86
C LYS A 2 8.85 -2.44 -11.10
N GLU A 3 8.49 -1.22 -11.50
CA GLU A 3 8.80 -0.01 -10.73
C GLU A 3 8.09 -0.06 -9.37
N LYS A 4 8.86 -0.07 -8.28
CA LYS A 4 8.34 -0.14 -6.90
C LYS A 4 8.14 1.23 -6.27
N ILE A 5 8.88 2.24 -6.73
CA ILE A 5 8.83 3.61 -6.23
C ILE A 5 8.18 4.47 -7.32
N VAL A 6 7.16 5.25 -6.96
CA VAL A 6 6.40 6.09 -7.89
C VAL A 6 6.24 7.49 -7.32
N SER A 7 6.11 8.50 -8.18
CA SER A 7 5.83 9.86 -7.75
C SER A 7 4.44 9.99 -7.11
N ILE A 8 4.23 11.06 -6.35
CA ILE A 8 2.95 11.31 -5.68
C ILE A 8 1.80 11.47 -6.69
N GLU A 9 2.03 12.11 -7.83
CA GLU A 9 1.04 12.27 -8.90
C GLU A 9 0.65 10.90 -9.48
N ARG A 10 1.63 10.00 -9.64
CA ARG A 10 1.39 8.66 -10.16
C ARG A 10 0.66 7.78 -9.15
N VAL A 11 1.01 7.87 -7.86
CA VAL A 11 0.29 7.13 -6.80
C VAL A 11 -1.17 7.59 -6.70
N SER A 12 -1.44 8.89 -6.86
CA SER A 12 -2.80 9.45 -6.89
C SER A 12 -3.61 8.86 -8.05
N LYS A 13 -3.03 8.81 -9.26
CA LYS A 13 -3.67 8.17 -10.43
C LYS A 13 -3.95 6.69 -10.19
N ILE A 14 -3.00 5.94 -9.64
CA ILE A 14 -3.16 4.51 -9.34
C ILE A 14 -4.28 4.31 -8.31
N SER A 15 -4.27 5.06 -7.20
CA SER A 15 -5.29 4.96 -6.15
C SER A 15 -6.69 5.23 -6.72
N ASN A 16 -6.86 6.30 -7.49
CA ASN A 16 -8.14 6.65 -8.10
C ASN A 16 -8.63 5.58 -9.09
N GLN A 17 -7.74 4.99 -9.90
CA GLN A 17 -8.11 3.91 -10.82
C GLN A 17 -8.58 2.66 -10.07
N GLN A 18 -8.00 2.35 -8.92
CA GLN A 18 -8.36 1.16 -8.15
C GLN A 18 -9.67 1.38 -7.39
N LYS A 19 -9.86 2.58 -6.82
CA LYS A 19 -11.14 3.00 -6.25
C LYS A 19 -12.29 2.95 -7.27
N GLN A 20 -12.05 3.40 -8.51
CA GLN A 20 -13.04 3.29 -9.60
C GLN A 20 -13.39 1.83 -9.96
N LYS A 21 -12.50 0.88 -9.68
CA LYS A 21 -12.77 -0.57 -9.83
C LYS A 21 -13.48 -1.17 -8.61
N GLY A 22 -13.96 -0.34 -7.68
CA GLY A 22 -14.63 -0.76 -6.46
C GLY A 22 -13.69 -1.30 -5.37
N LYS A 23 -12.37 -1.11 -5.51
CA LYS A 23 -11.40 -1.60 -4.54
C LYS A 23 -11.18 -0.63 -3.39
N THR A 24 -11.01 -1.19 -2.21
CA THR A 24 -10.58 -0.46 -1.01
C THR A 24 -9.07 -0.29 -1.04
N VAL A 25 -8.59 0.96 -0.97
CA VAL A 25 -7.16 1.30 -0.96
C VAL A 25 -6.77 1.75 0.44
N VAL A 26 -5.79 1.10 1.06
CA VAL A 26 -5.35 1.29 2.44
C VAL A 26 -3.98 1.99 2.46
N LEU A 27 -3.82 2.95 3.36
CA LEU A 27 -2.53 3.58 3.61
C LEU A 27 -1.73 2.75 4.64
N CYS A 28 -0.69 2.08 4.19
CA CYS A 28 0.30 1.44 5.05
C CYS A 28 1.54 2.34 5.15
N HIS A 29 1.94 2.73 6.37
CA HIS A 29 3.00 3.70 6.59
C HIS A 29 3.90 3.31 7.76
N GLY A 30 5.17 3.71 7.70
CA GLY A 30 6.18 3.38 8.70
C GLY A 30 7.57 3.60 8.14
N VAL A 31 8.58 3.64 9.04
CA VAL A 31 9.99 3.77 8.65
C VAL A 31 10.51 2.46 8.04
N PHE A 32 10.01 1.32 8.54
CA PHE A 32 10.34 -0.03 8.08
C PHE A 32 11.84 -0.35 8.03
N ASP A 33 12.65 0.26 8.89
CA ASP A 33 14.05 -0.10 9.07
C ASP A 33 14.18 -1.46 9.79
N LEU A 34 15.18 -2.25 9.41
CA LEU A 34 15.40 -3.63 9.87
C LEU A 34 14.10 -4.44 10.04
N LEU A 35 13.58 -4.96 8.93
CA LEU A 35 12.33 -5.73 8.93
C LEU A 35 12.31 -6.84 9.99
N HIS A 36 11.30 -6.79 10.85
CA HIS A 36 11.05 -7.77 11.89
C HIS A 36 9.57 -8.14 11.95
N ILE A 37 9.21 -9.11 12.80
CA ILE A 37 7.86 -9.68 12.87
C ILE A 37 6.76 -8.62 13.09
N GLY A 38 7.04 -7.57 13.85
CA GLY A 38 6.13 -6.43 14.01
C GLY A 38 5.70 -5.78 12.68
N HIS A 39 6.62 -5.56 11.74
CA HIS A 39 6.27 -5.01 10.42
C HIS A 39 5.43 -5.98 9.59
N ILE A 40 5.72 -7.28 9.67
CA ILE A 40 4.93 -8.29 8.95
C ILE A 40 3.48 -8.31 9.46
N LYS A 41 3.28 -8.27 10.79
CA LYS A 41 1.95 -8.15 11.38
C LYS A 41 1.23 -6.88 10.93
N HIS A 42 1.93 -5.74 10.95
CA HIS A 42 1.39 -4.47 10.48
C HIS A 42 0.95 -4.53 9.00
N PHE A 43 1.75 -5.15 8.12
CA PHE A 43 1.39 -5.35 6.71
C PHE A 43 0.18 -6.26 6.54
N GLN A 44 0.10 -7.33 7.33
CA GLN A 44 -1.04 -8.25 7.32
C GLN A 44 -2.34 -7.58 7.78
N GLU A 45 -2.26 -6.77 8.84
CA GLU A 45 -3.39 -5.97 9.33
C GLU A 45 -3.85 -4.96 8.29
N ALA A 46 -2.92 -4.19 7.70
CA ALA A 46 -3.26 -3.25 6.63
C ALA A 46 -3.91 -3.95 5.43
N LYS A 47 -3.40 -5.13 5.05
CA LYS A 47 -3.96 -5.92 3.94
C LYS A 47 -5.34 -6.50 4.26
N ALA A 48 -5.64 -6.80 5.52
CA ALA A 48 -6.97 -7.28 5.92
C ALA A 48 -8.06 -6.20 5.82
N LEU A 49 -7.67 -4.91 5.80
CA LEU A 49 -8.59 -3.78 5.71
C LEU A 49 -8.94 -3.38 4.27
N GLY A 50 -8.31 -3.98 3.25
CA GLY A 50 -8.62 -3.63 1.87
C GLY A 50 -7.87 -4.41 0.79
N ASP A 51 -8.11 -4.02 -0.45
CA ASP A 51 -7.65 -4.77 -1.63
C ASP A 51 -6.27 -4.32 -2.12
N LEU A 52 -5.88 -3.08 -1.83
CA LEU A 52 -4.61 -2.49 -2.24
C LEU A 52 -3.95 -1.69 -1.12
#